data_AF-A0A9D7S6C3-F1
#
_entry.id   AF-A0A9D7S6C3-F1
#
_cell.length_a   1.000
_cell.length_b   1.000
_cell.length_c   1.000
_cell.angle_alpha   90.00
_cell.angle_beta   90.00
_cell.angle_gamma   90.00
#
_symmetry.space_group_name_H-M   'P 1'
#
loop_
_entity.id
_entity.type
_entity.pdbx_description
1 polymer ?
#
loop_
_entity_poly.entity_id
_entity_poly.type
_entity_poly.pdbx_seq_one_letter_code
_entity_poly.pdbx_strand_id
1 'polypeptide(L)'
;MNIGAFQWADLTVPNALEIKDFYARVIGFSVQEVSMGTYEDFCLNSPTDGFTKAGVCHSRGANEGLPPVWLVYFNVADLEVSLVAVHESGGKIISGPKSYGGSSRYAVIQDPAGAFCALFQH
;
A
#
# COMPACT_ATOMS: atom_id res chain seq x y z
N MET A 1 10.42 -13.43 -9.13
CA MET A 1 10.15 -12.24 -8.29
C MET A 1 11.29 -11.26 -8.48
N ASN A 2 11.02 -9.98 -8.66
CA ASN A 2 12.07 -8.97 -8.82
C ASN A 2 12.26 -8.24 -7.47
N ILE A 3 13.29 -8.62 -6.72
CA ILE A 3 13.58 -8.07 -5.38
C ILE A 3 14.04 -6.61 -5.51
N GLY A 4 13.54 -5.74 -4.63
CA GLY A 4 13.81 -4.30 -4.63
C GLY A 4 12.99 -3.50 -5.64
N ALA A 5 12.19 -4.16 -6.49
CA ALA A 5 11.33 -3.47 -7.45
C ALA A 5 10.12 -2.82 -6.76
N PHE A 6 9.69 -1.68 -7.30
CA PHE A 6 8.37 -1.12 -7.01
C PHE A 6 7.31 -2.05 -7.63
N GLN A 7 6.59 -2.77 -6.78
CA GLN A 7 5.61 -3.75 -7.21
C GLN A 7 4.20 -3.16 -7.30
N TRP A 8 3.87 -2.28 -6.36
CA TRP A 8 2.52 -1.76 -6.17
C TRP A 8 2.53 -0.40 -5.49
N ALA A 9 1.41 0.32 -5.56
CA ALA A 9 1.18 1.51 -4.78
C ALA A 9 -0.26 1.59 -4.29
N ASP A 10 -0.44 1.86 -2.99
CA ASP A 10 -1.74 2.18 -2.39
C ASP A 10 -1.72 3.57 -1.79
N LEU A 11 -2.74 4.36 -2.08
CA LEU A 11 -2.98 5.63 -1.43
C LEU A 11 -3.78 5.41 -0.15
N THR A 12 -3.18 5.71 1.01
CA THR A 12 -3.91 5.71 2.29
C THR A 12 -4.41 7.12 2.58
N VAL A 13 -5.72 7.28 2.84
CA VAL A 13 -6.37 8.57 3.13
C VAL A 13 -7.55 8.43 4.09
N PRO A 14 -7.94 9.48 4.85
CA PRO A 14 -9.10 9.41 5.74
C PRO A 14 -10.42 9.07 5.02
N ASN A 15 -10.63 9.61 3.82
CA ASN A 15 -11.84 9.44 3.02
C ASN A 15 -11.52 8.93 1.60
N ALA A 16 -11.39 7.63 1.41
CA ALA A 16 -11.09 7.04 0.11
C ALA A 16 -12.22 7.26 -0.91
N LEU A 17 -13.49 7.35 -0.47
CA LEU A 17 -14.64 7.57 -1.36
C LEU A 17 -14.52 8.85 -2.18
N GLU A 18 -14.15 9.96 -1.54
CA GLU A 18 -13.97 11.24 -2.21
C GLU A 18 -12.71 11.24 -3.11
N ILE A 19 -11.65 10.59 -2.63
CA ILE A 19 -10.35 10.60 -3.30
C ILE A 19 -10.32 9.71 -4.54
N LYS A 20 -11.04 8.58 -4.55
CA LYS A 20 -11.19 7.78 -5.77
C LYS A 20 -11.81 8.59 -6.91
N ASP A 21 -12.79 9.42 -6.60
CA ASP A 21 -13.50 10.23 -7.60
C ASP A 21 -12.63 11.38 -8.09
N PHE A 22 -11.78 11.93 -7.22
CA PHE A 22 -10.75 12.89 -7.63
C PHE A 22 -9.82 12.29 -8.67
N TYR A 23 -9.22 11.12 -8.42
CA TYR A 23 -8.31 10.49 -9.40
C TYR A 23 -9.05 9.99 -10.64
N ALA A 24 -10.27 9.49 -10.52
CA ALA A 24 -11.10 9.16 -11.67
C ALA A 24 -11.28 10.38 -12.59
N ARG A 25 -11.52 11.58 -12.04
CA ARG A 25 -11.66 12.82 -12.83
C ARG A 25 -10.34 13.36 -13.39
N VAL A 26 -9.26 13.33 -12.60
CA VAL A 26 -8.00 14.00 -12.98
C VAL A 26 -7.18 13.17 -13.95
N ILE A 27 -7.14 11.85 -13.75
CA ILE A 27 -6.30 10.95 -14.56
C ILE A 27 -7.11 9.90 -15.35
N GLY A 28 -8.43 9.89 -15.21
CA GLY A 28 -9.30 9.06 -16.04
C GLY A 28 -9.38 7.59 -15.63
N PHE A 29 -8.93 7.22 -14.43
CA PHE A 29 -9.08 5.85 -13.96
C PHE A 29 -10.55 5.45 -13.77
N SER A 30 -10.86 4.20 -14.09
CA SER A 30 -12.09 3.57 -13.61
C SER A 30 -11.84 2.97 -12.23
N VAL A 31 -12.91 2.87 -11.44
CA VAL A 31 -12.82 2.43 -10.05
C VAL A 31 -13.57 1.12 -9.88
N GLN A 32 -12.94 0.19 -9.18
CA GLN A 32 -13.55 -1.05 -8.73
C GLN A 32 -13.56 -1.08 -7.20
N GLU A 33 -14.71 -1.39 -6.61
CA GLU A 33 -14.86 -1.54 -5.16
C GLU A 33 -14.22 -2.84 -4.67
N VAL A 34 -13.62 -2.76 -3.49
CA VAL A 34 -13.02 -3.88 -2.77
C VAL A 34 -13.60 -3.88 -1.35
N SER A 35 -14.38 -4.92 -1.05
CA SER A 35 -15.07 -4.98 0.24
C SER A 35 -14.13 -5.28 1.37
N MET A 36 -14.14 -4.37 2.36
CA MET A 36 -13.42 -4.47 3.62
C MET A 36 -14.36 -4.90 4.77
N GLY A 37 -15.52 -5.46 4.41
CA GLY A 37 -16.55 -5.93 5.33
C GLY A 37 -17.60 -4.86 5.62
N THR A 38 -17.25 -3.79 6.34
CA THR A 38 -18.18 -2.72 6.73
C THR A 38 -18.05 -1.44 5.91
N TYR A 39 -17.06 -1.39 5.03
CA TYR A 39 -16.78 -0.29 4.11
C TYR A 39 -16.08 -0.84 2.87
N GLU A 40 -15.90 0.01 1.88
CA GLU A 40 -15.24 -0.31 0.62
C GLU A 40 -13.95 0.51 0.49
N ASP A 41 -12.89 -0.17 0.07
CA ASP A 41 -11.71 0.44 -0.53
C ASP A 41 -11.79 0.30 -2.05
N PHE A 42 -10.82 0.85 -2.79
CA PHE A 42 -10.96 1.02 -4.22
C PHE A 42 -9.71 0.66 -5.01
N CYS A 43 -9.87 -0.17 -6.02
CA CYS A 43 -8.89 -0.40 -7.06
C CYS A 43 -9.02 0.67 -8.16
N LEU A 44 -7.90 1.21 -8.61
CA LEU A 44 -7.80 2.15 -9.72
C LEU A 44 -7.31 1.41 -10.96
N ASN A 45 -8.19 1.32 -11.96
CA ASN A 45 -7.97 0.60 -13.20
C ASN A 45 -7.67 1.57 -14.34
N SER A 46 -6.64 1.26 -15.13
CA SER A 46 -6.21 2.09 -16.25
C SER A 46 -7.31 2.26 -17.31
N PRO A 47 -7.54 3.46 -17.85
CA PRO A 47 -8.45 3.64 -18.98
C PRO A 47 -7.90 3.05 -20.29
N THR A 48 -6.59 2.80 -20.38
CA THR A 48 -5.94 2.34 -21.62
C THR A 48 -5.98 0.83 -21.79
N ASP A 49 -5.69 0.09 -20.73
CA ASP A 49 -5.55 -1.37 -20.76
C ASP A 49 -6.49 -2.10 -19.78
N GLY A 50 -7.25 -1.37 -18.96
CA GLY A 50 -8.20 -1.92 -17.99
C GLY A 50 -7.56 -2.60 -16.78
N PHE A 51 -6.24 -2.72 -16.71
CA PHE A 51 -5.56 -3.37 -15.60
C PHE A 51 -5.50 -2.46 -14.38
N THR A 52 -5.60 -3.05 -13.18
CA THR A 52 -5.41 -2.34 -11.93
C THR A 52 -3.97 -1.87 -11.79
N LYS A 53 -3.79 -0.59 -11.45
CA LYS A 53 -2.47 0.04 -11.31
C LYS A 53 -2.16 0.49 -9.88
N ALA A 54 -3.19 0.67 -9.06
CA ALA A 54 -3.08 1.19 -7.71
C ALA A 54 -4.34 0.92 -6.89
N GLY A 55 -4.26 1.06 -5.57
CA GLY A 55 -5.41 1.17 -4.68
C GLY A 55 -5.56 2.56 -4.04
N VAL A 56 -6.77 2.86 -3.60
CA VAL A 56 -7.10 3.95 -2.67
C VAL A 56 -7.81 3.34 -1.49
N CYS A 57 -7.16 3.43 -0.33
CA CYS A 57 -7.59 2.81 0.91
C CYS A 57 -7.93 3.87 1.96
N HIS A 58 -8.96 3.58 2.75
CA HIS A 58 -9.22 4.34 3.96
C HIS A 58 -8.08 4.12 4.97
N SER A 59 -7.71 5.17 5.71
CA SER A 59 -6.79 5.10 6.85
C SER A 59 -7.50 4.47 8.06
N ARG A 60 -7.90 3.21 7.92
CA ARG A 60 -8.66 2.41 8.88
C ARG A 60 -8.09 1.01 8.98
N GLY A 61 -8.40 0.31 10.06
CA GLY A 61 -7.95 -1.06 10.27
C GLY A 61 -6.43 -1.16 10.13
N ALA A 62 -5.95 -1.91 9.13
CA ALA A 62 -4.53 -2.04 8.87
C ALA A 62 -3.83 -0.71 8.53
N ASN A 63 -4.54 0.28 8.00
CA ASN A 63 -3.97 1.55 7.56
C ASN A 63 -4.23 2.69 8.57
N GLU A 64 -4.73 2.36 9.76
CA GLU A 64 -4.98 3.35 10.81
C GLU A 64 -3.69 4.05 11.27
N GLY A 65 -3.78 5.35 11.51
CA GLY A 65 -2.66 6.17 11.98
C GLY A 65 -1.65 6.58 10.90
N LEU A 66 -1.77 6.07 9.67
CA LEU A 66 -0.94 6.52 8.56
C LEU A 66 -1.39 7.89 8.04
N PRO A 67 -0.45 8.78 7.66
CA PRO A 67 -0.81 10.06 7.04
C PRO A 67 -1.39 9.83 5.63
N PRO A 68 -2.03 10.85 5.03
CA PRO A 68 -2.33 10.86 3.60
C PRO A 68 -1.05 10.64 2.77
N VAL A 69 -0.87 9.45 2.19
CA VAL A 69 0.38 9.08 1.49
C VAL A 69 0.17 7.99 0.45
N TRP A 70 0.89 8.10 -0.66
CA TRP A 70 1.09 7.02 -1.63
C TRP A 70 2.16 6.07 -1.10
N LEU A 71 1.75 4.92 -0.56
CA LEU A 71 2.63 3.87 -0.09
C LEU A 71 3.10 3.02 -1.27
N VAL A 72 4.39 3.07 -1.56
CA VAL A 72 5.01 2.17 -2.53
C VAL A 72 5.39 0.86 -1.83
N TYR A 73 5.13 -0.27 -2.50
CA TYR A 73 5.46 -1.61 -2.03
C TYR A 73 6.71 -2.12 -2.74
N PHE A 74 7.72 -2.46 -1.94
CA PHE A 74 8.98 -3.04 -2.39
C PHE A 74 8.98 -4.53 -2.16
N ASN A 75 9.27 -5.32 -3.19
CA ASN A 75 9.45 -6.76 -3.03
C ASN A 75 10.72 -7.05 -2.22
N VAL A 76 10.59 -7.87 -1.18
CA VAL A 76 11.71 -8.41 -0.41
C VAL A 76 11.71 -9.93 -0.46
N ALA A 77 12.91 -10.52 -0.39
CA ALA A 77 13.06 -11.96 -0.43
C ALA A 77 12.56 -12.62 0.85
N ASP A 78 12.85 -11.99 1.98
CA ASP A 78 12.39 -12.39 3.31
C ASP A 78 12.02 -11.13 4.12
N LEU A 79 10.77 -11.05 4.54
CA LEU A 79 10.22 -9.91 5.25
C LEU A 79 10.80 -9.79 6.66
N GLU A 80 11.02 -10.89 7.37
CA GLU A 80 11.56 -10.86 8.73
C GLU A 80 13.01 -10.37 8.71
N VAL A 81 13.83 -10.91 7.80
CA VAL A 81 15.22 -10.46 7.60
C VAL A 81 15.27 -8.98 7.25
N SER A 82 14.36 -8.52 6.37
CA SER A 82 14.33 -7.12 5.96
C SER A 82 13.88 -6.18 7.09
N LEU A 83 12.96 -6.62 7.95
CA LEU A 83 12.50 -5.83 9.10
C LEU A 83 13.60 -5.67 10.18
N VAL A 84 14.42 -6.70 10.39
CA VAL A 84 15.63 -6.59 11.21
C VAL A 84 16.56 -5.52 10.61
N ALA A 85 16.84 -5.59 9.31
CA ALA A 85 17.70 -4.62 8.63
C ALA A 85 17.15 -3.18 8.68
N VAL A 86 15.83 -2.99 8.61
CA VAL A 86 15.19 -1.68 8.79
C VAL A 86 15.52 -1.10 10.15
N HIS A 87 15.38 -1.88 11.22
CA HIS A 87 15.67 -1.42 12.58
C HIS A 87 17.15 -1.09 12.76
N GLU A 88 18.05 -1.99 12.33
CA GLU A 88 19.50 -1.81 12.42
C GLU A 88 20.00 -0.59 11.61
N SER A 89 19.28 -0.23 10.54
CA SER A 89 19.61 0.92 9.69
C SER A 89 18.94 2.23 10.15
N GLY A 90 18.29 2.24 11.32
CA GLY A 90 17.67 3.44 11.89
C GLY A 90 16.28 3.78 11.35
N GLY A 91 15.66 2.86 10.60
CA GLY A 91 14.26 2.96 10.21
C GLY A 91 13.32 2.51 11.33
N LYS A 92 12.01 2.69 11.11
CA LYS A 92 10.96 2.30 12.06
C LYS A 92 9.95 1.38 11.38
N ILE A 93 9.52 0.36 12.10
CA ILE A 93 8.39 -0.46 11.70
C ILE A 93 7.13 0.25 12.20
N ILE A 94 6.32 0.75 11.28
CA ILE A 94 5.11 1.51 11.59
C ILE A 94 3.92 0.57 11.79
N SER A 95 3.85 -0.48 10.98
CA SER A 95 2.75 -1.43 11.07
C SER A 95 3.11 -2.79 10.47
N GLY A 96 2.64 -3.87 11.10
CA GLY A 96 2.88 -5.25 10.66
C GLY A 96 4.04 -5.95 11.37
N PRO A 97 4.48 -7.13 10.85
CA PRO A 97 4.05 -7.75 9.60
C PRO A 97 2.58 -8.22 9.60
N LYS A 98 1.92 -8.18 8.43
CA LYS A 98 0.52 -8.56 8.22
C LYS A 98 0.38 -9.51 7.05
N SER A 99 -0.59 -10.41 7.12
CA SER A 99 -0.96 -11.28 6.00
C SER A 99 -1.78 -10.53 4.94
N TYR A 100 -1.51 -10.80 3.68
CA TYR A 100 -2.22 -10.28 2.51
C TYR A 100 -2.57 -11.44 1.56
N GLY A 101 -3.51 -12.29 1.98
CA GLY A 101 -3.95 -13.44 1.18
C GLY A 101 -2.88 -14.53 0.98
N GLY A 102 -3.27 -15.80 1.11
CA GLY A 102 -2.34 -16.92 0.94
C GLY A 102 -1.10 -16.80 1.85
N SER A 103 0.10 -16.92 1.26
CA SER A 103 1.39 -16.79 1.94
C SER A 103 1.94 -15.36 1.99
N SER A 104 1.32 -14.42 1.28
CA SER A 104 1.88 -13.10 1.08
C SER A 104 1.74 -12.25 2.33
N ARG A 105 2.77 -11.47 2.62
CA ARG A 105 2.89 -10.66 3.84
C ARG A 105 3.51 -9.31 3.54
N TYR A 106 3.17 -8.31 4.33
CA TYR A 106 3.75 -6.98 4.21
C TYR A 106 3.89 -6.27 5.55
N ALA A 107 4.75 -5.26 5.58
CA ALA A 107 4.88 -4.35 6.71
C ALA A 107 5.09 -2.92 6.18
N VAL A 108 4.51 -1.94 6.87
CA VAL A 108 4.73 -0.52 6.60
C VAL A 108 5.89 -0.06 7.48
N ILE A 109 6.85 0.62 6.86
CA ILE A 109 8.03 1.16 7.52
C ILE A 109 8.12 2.66 7.28
N GLN A 110 8.91 3.32 8.12
CA GLN A 110 9.40 4.67 7.91
C GLN A 110 10.92 4.64 7.81
N ASP A 111 11.47 5.18 6.74
CA ASP A 111 12.93 5.27 6.56
C ASP A 111 13.54 6.36 7.46
N PRO A 112 14.89 6.47 7.55
CA PRO A 112 15.53 7.50 8.37
C PRO A 112 15.22 8.95 7.93
N ALA A 113 14.80 9.17 6.68
CA ALA A 113 14.39 10.48 6.18
C ALA A 113 12.92 10.81 6.53
N GLY A 114 12.17 9.84 7.06
CA GLY A 114 10.77 9.98 7.45
C GLY A 114 9.76 9.54 6.39
N ALA A 115 10.21 9.00 5.26
CA ALA A 115 9.32 8.54 4.18
C ALA A 115 8.66 7.21 4.55
N PHE A 116 7.37 7.09 4.24
CA PHE A 116 6.60 5.87 4.47
C PHE A 116 6.59 5.00 3.21
N CYS A 117 6.88 3.71 3.36
CA CYS A 117 6.76 2.72 2.31
C CYS A 117 6.42 1.35 2.90
N ALA A 118 6.09 0.38 2.05
CA ALA A 118 5.82 -0.98 2.47
C ALA A 118 6.89 -1.94 1.94
N LEU A 119 7.28 -2.90 2.77
CA LEU A 119 8.02 -4.08 2.34
C LEU A 119 7.03 -5.22 2.15
N PHE A 120 7.14 -5.94 1.03
CA PHE A 120 6.19 -6.96 0.61
C PHE A 120 6.91 -8.25 0.24
N GLN A 121 6.40 -9.38 0.72
CA GLN A 121 6.87 -10.72 0.38
C GLN A 121 5.68 -11.51 -0.15
N HIS A 122 5.80 -12.14 -1.32
CA HIS A 122 4.78 -13.09 -1.78
C HIS A 122 4.81 -14.41 -1.04
#